data_AF-A0A2V8IYU8-F1
#
_entry.id   AF-A0A2V8IYU8-F1
#
_cell.length_a   1.000
_cell.length_b   1.000
_cell.length_c   1.000
_cell.angle_alpha   90.00
_cell.angle_beta   90.00
_cell.angle_gamma   90.00
#
_symmetry.space_group_name_H-M   'P 1'
#
loop_
_entity.id
_entity.type
_entity.pdbx_description
1 polymer ?
#
loop_
_entity_poly.entity_id
_entity_poly.type
_entity_poly.pdbx_seq_one_letter_code
_entity_poly.pdbx_strand_id
1 'polypeptide(L)'
;MKAKLFYAAAAVTTYAFLLSAPLAAQWVNFKTPGIPRTPDGKPDVSAPVPRTADGKPDLSGIWRAPGGSPYLRNIAVDLKPGEIQPSAQALYEQHVLDLGADSPRAHCLPDPPPYYHLAGMSRIVQTRALTVIMNEGISNSDVTRTIFTDGRELPDPEEMNPAWLGHSVGHWEGDTLVVTTAGYNDRSWLDFVGHPHSESLR
;
A
#
# COMPACT_ATOMS: atom_id res chain seq x y z
N MET A 1 -20.12 57.61 -16.60
CA MET A 1 -20.83 56.36 -16.24
C MET A 1 -20.49 55.18 -17.17
N LYS A 2 -20.48 55.37 -18.50
CA LYS A 2 -20.24 54.31 -19.49
C LYS A 2 -18.88 53.60 -19.38
N ALA A 3 -17.79 54.33 -19.13
CA ALA A 3 -16.45 53.74 -19.02
C ALA A 3 -16.29 52.79 -17.80
N LYS A 4 -16.81 53.18 -16.62
CA LYS A 4 -16.77 52.33 -15.41
C LYS A 4 -17.57 51.04 -15.59
N LEU A 5 -18.69 51.10 -16.31
CA LEU A 5 -19.51 49.93 -16.63
C LEU A 5 -18.78 48.99 -17.60
N PHE A 6 -18.03 49.55 -18.55
CA PHE A 6 -17.22 48.78 -19.52
C PHE A 6 -16.06 48.04 -18.83
N TYR A 7 -15.34 48.71 -17.92
CA TYR A 7 -14.26 48.08 -17.16
C TYR A 7 -14.76 47.02 -16.18
N ALA A 8 -15.90 47.24 -15.53
CA ALA A 8 -16.53 46.24 -14.66
C ALA A 8 -16.98 45.00 -15.47
N ALA A 9 -17.60 45.20 -16.63
CA ALA A 9 -17.98 44.10 -17.51
C ALA A 9 -16.77 43.32 -18.01
N ALA A 10 -15.71 44.01 -18.47
CA ALA A 10 -14.47 43.38 -18.92
C ALA A 10 -13.81 42.56 -17.80
N ALA A 11 -13.74 43.10 -16.57
CA ALA A 11 -13.16 42.40 -15.42
C ALA A 11 -13.95 41.14 -15.04
N VAL A 12 -15.29 41.20 -15.06
CA VAL A 12 -16.15 40.02 -14.80
C VAL A 12 -15.97 38.96 -15.88
N THR A 13 -15.90 39.35 -17.16
CA THR A 13 -15.65 38.40 -18.26
C THR A 13 -14.28 37.75 -18.15
N THR A 14 -13.22 38.51 -17.85
CA THR A 14 -11.88 37.94 -17.64
C THR A 14 -11.83 37.00 -16.44
N TYR A 15 -12.48 37.34 -15.32
CA TYR A 15 -12.54 36.47 -14.14
C TYR A 15 -13.31 35.17 -14.40
N ALA A 16 -14.40 35.22 -15.19
CA ALA A 16 -15.15 34.04 -15.61
C ALA A 16 -14.34 33.12 -16.53
N PHE A 17 -13.51 33.67 -17.43
CA PHE A 17 -12.58 32.88 -18.25
C PHE A 17 -11.42 32.28 -17.45
N LEU A 18 -10.96 32.96 -16.38
CA LEU A 18 -9.91 32.43 -15.49
C LEU A 18 -10.41 31.30 -14.56
N LEU A 19 -11.71 31.26 -14.27
CA LEU A 19 -12.34 30.19 -13.47
C LEU A 19 -12.76 28.96 -14.31
N SER A 20 -12.68 29.02 -15.65
CA SER A 20 -13.28 28.02 -16.55
C SER A 20 -12.30 27.11 -17.29
N ALA A 21 -11.03 27.04 -16.92
CA ALA A 21 -10.14 25.95 -17.33
C ALA A 21 -9.38 25.37 -16.12
N PRO A 22 -9.34 24.03 -15.91
CA PRO A 22 -9.35 23.01 -16.96
C PRO A 22 -10.20 21.76 -16.63
N LEU A 23 -11.46 21.70 -17.09
CA LEU A 23 -12.20 20.42 -17.13
C LEU A 23 -11.49 19.37 -18.00
N ALA A 24 -10.72 19.81 -19.01
CA ALA A 24 -9.93 18.95 -19.89
C ALA A 24 -8.66 18.37 -19.25
N ALA A 25 -8.23 18.84 -18.06
CA ALA A 25 -7.06 18.29 -17.37
C ALA A 25 -7.41 17.26 -16.29
N GLN A 26 -8.69 16.98 -16.08
CA GLN A 26 -9.11 15.95 -15.14
C GLN A 26 -9.13 14.60 -15.86
N TRP A 27 -8.37 13.63 -15.35
CA TRP A 27 -8.26 12.26 -15.90
C TRP A 27 -9.53 11.42 -15.64
N VAL A 28 -10.71 12.05 -15.54
CA VAL A 28 -11.99 11.42 -15.13
C VAL A 28 -12.42 10.32 -16.12
N ASN A 29 -12.10 10.51 -17.41
CA ASN A 29 -12.42 9.57 -18.48
C ASN A 29 -11.19 8.82 -19.00
N PHE A 30 -10.06 8.86 -18.29
CA PHE A 30 -8.85 8.19 -18.74
C PHE A 30 -9.04 6.67 -18.74
N LYS A 31 -9.02 6.06 -19.92
CA LYS A 31 -9.06 4.61 -20.07
C LYS A 31 -7.63 4.10 -20.05
N THR A 32 -7.26 3.38 -18.99
CA THR A 32 -5.96 2.70 -18.92
C THR A 32 -5.75 1.81 -20.15
N PRO A 33 -4.67 2.03 -20.93
CA PRO A 33 -4.36 1.18 -22.08
C PRO A 33 -4.19 -0.29 -21.68
N GLY A 34 -4.53 -1.20 -22.59
CA GLY A 34 -4.33 -2.64 -22.38
C GLY A 34 -5.39 -3.36 -21.55
N ILE A 35 -6.29 -2.64 -20.86
CA ILE A 35 -7.41 -3.28 -20.13
C ILE A 35 -8.47 -3.76 -21.14
N PRO A 36 -8.79 -5.08 -21.20
CA PRO A 36 -9.88 -5.59 -22.01
C PRO A 36 -11.23 -4.98 -21.58
N ARG A 37 -12.08 -4.65 -22.55
CA ARG A 37 -13.35 -3.97 -22.31
C ARG A 37 -14.48 -4.58 -23.13
N THR A 38 -15.67 -4.60 -22.53
CA THR A 38 -16.93 -4.95 -23.17
C THR A 38 -17.35 -3.89 -24.21
N PRO A 39 -18.33 -4.18 -25.09
CA PRO A 39 -18.82 -3.20 -26.07
C PRO A 39 -19.39 -1.91 -25.45
N ASP A 40 -19.91 -1.95 -24.22
CA ASP A 40 -20.36 -0.76 -23.47
C ASP A 40 -19.19 0.00 -22.79
N GLY A 41 -17.94 -0.42 -23.03
CA GLY A 41 -16.72 0.27 -22.63
C GLY A 41 -16.27 0.03 -21.18
N LYS A 42 -16.95 -0.85 -20.44
CA LYS A 42 -16.57 -1.24 -19.07
C LYS A 42 -15.42 -2.26 -19.08
N PRO A 43 -14.60 -2.34 -18.02
CA PRO A 43 -13.62 -3.41 -17.87
C PRO A 43 -14.31 -4.78 -17.95
N ASP A 44 -13.78 -5.66 -18.80
CA ASP A 44 -14.28 -7.04 -18.91
C ASP A 44 -13.62 -7.90 -17.83
N VAL A 45 -14.39 -8.23 -16.78
CA VAL A 45 -13.92 -9.06 -15.65
C VAL A 45 -13.84 -10.55 -15.99
N SER A 46 -14.30 -10.96 -17.18
CA SER A 46 -14.21 -12.34 -17.67
C SER A 46 -13.03 -12.56 -18.63
N ALA A 47 -12.31 -11.49 -18.98
CA ALA A 47 -11.16 -11.57 -19.86
C ALA A 47 -10.03 -12.43 -19.23
N PRO A 48 -9.19 -13.08 -20.05
CA PRO A 48 -8.04 -13.82 -19.56
C PRO A 48 -7.11 -12.95 -18.70
N VAL A 49 -6.49 -13.56 -17.69
CA VAL A 49 -5.50 -12.90 -16.82
C VAL A 49 -4.37 -12.32 -17.67
N PRO A 50 -4.07 -11.01 -17.56
CA PRO A 50 -2.92 -10.41 -18.22
C PRO A 50 -1.62 -11.10 -17.84
N ARG A 51 -0.73 -11.29 -18.82
CA ARG A 51 0.55 -11.97 -18.63
C ARG A 51 1.71 -11.08 -19.04
N THR A 52 2.80 -11.16 -18.30
CA THR A 52 4.09 -10.57 -18.67
C THR A 52 4.70 -11.30 -19.87
N ALA A 53 5.77 -10.75 -20.45
CA ALA A 53 6.48 -11.35 -21.59
C ALA A 53 7.07 -12.75 -21.28
N ASP A 54 7.32 -13.05 -20.00
CA ASP A 54 7.78 -14.35 -19.51
C ASP A 54 6.64 -15.25 -19.02
N GLY A 55 5.39 -14.90 -19.32
CA GLY A 55 4.21 -15.74 -19.10
C GLY A 55 3.66 -15.76 -17.68
N LYS A 56 4.22 -14.94 -16.77
CA LYS A 56 3.72 -14.81 -15.39
C LYS A 56 2.50 -13.91 -15.34
N PRO A 57 1.59 -14.07 -14.35
CA PRO A 57 0.56 -13.07 -14.10
C PRO A 57 1.17 -11.68 -13.98
N ASP A 58 0.62 -10.71 -14.71
CA ASP A 58 1.04 -9.32 -14.62
C ASP A 58 0.26 -8.63 -13.49
N LEU A 59 0.97 -8.37 -12.39
CA LEU A 59 0.44 -7.67 -11.23
C LEU A 59 0.53 -6.14 -11.39
N SER A 60 1.14 -5.63 -12.46
CA SER A 60 1.35 -4.19 -12.64
C SER A 60 0.04 -3.43 -12.71
N GLY A 61 -0.06 -2.33 -11.96
CA GLY A 61 -1.25 -1.50 -11.97
C GLY A 61 -1.54 -0.83 -10.64
N ILE A 62 -2.73 -0.23 -10.55
CA ILE A 62 -3.25 0.37 -9.33
C ILE A 62 -4.23 -0.62 -8.72
N TRP A 63 -3.95 -1.00 -7.49
CA TRP A 63 -4.74 -1.90 -6.67
C TRP A 63 -5.41 -1.12 -5.56
N ARG A 64 -6.61 -1.55 -5.17
CA ARG A 64 -7.33 -1.00 -4.03
C ARG A 64 -7.68 -2.16 -3.11
N ALA A 65 -7.31 -2.02 -1.83
CA ALA A 65 -7.74 -2.98 -0.84
C ALA A 65 -9.29 -2.98 -0.75
N PRO A 66 -9.93 -4.14 -0.58
CA PRO A 66 -11.40 -4.22 -0.51
C PRO A 66 -11.98 -3.41 0.66
N GLY A 67 -11.15 -3.08 1.66
CA GLY A 67 -11.57 -2.38 2.88
C GLY A 67 -12.41 -3.28 3.79
N GLY A 68 -12.69 -2.82 5.01
CA GLY A 68 -13.60 -3.50 5.94
C GLY A 68 -13.09 -4.81 6.55
N SER A 69 -11.84 -5.22 6.27
CA SER A 69 -11.21 -6.38 6.90
C SER A 69 -10.99 -6.14 8.41
N PRO A 70 -11.39 -7.07 9.31
CA PRO A 70 -11.12 -6.93 10.74
C PRO A 70 -9.62 -6.93 11.05
N TYR A 71 -8.83 -7.65 10.25
CA TYR A 71 -7.37 -7.71 10.35
C TYR A 71 -6.67 -6.39 10.07
N LEU A 72 -7.37 -5.40 9.50
CA LEU A 72 -6.84 -4.05 9.36
C LEU A 72 -6.52 -3.42 10.72
N ARG A 73 -7.29 -3.78 11.76
CA ARG A 73 -7.18 -3.20 13.10
C ARG A 73 -6.52 -4.14 14.09
N ASN A 74 -6.88 -5.41 14.04
CA ASN A 74 -6.41 -6.42 14.98
C ASN A 74 -6.05 -7.70 14.20
N ILE A 75 -4.76 -7.97 14.07
CA ILE A 75 -4.29 -9.18 13.37
C ILE A 75 -4.60 -10.46 14.18
N ALA A 76 -4.77 -10.32 15.49
CA ALA A 76 -5.05 -11.41 16.42
C ALA A 76 -6.54 -11.70 16.59
N VAL A 77 -7.43 -11.19 15.72
CA VAL A 77 -8.90 -11.30 15.89
C VAL A 77 -9.41 -12.75 15.98
N ASP A 78 -8.75 -13.69 15.30
CA ASP A 78 -9.10 -15.11 15.33
C ASP A 78 -8.14 -15.97 16.16
N LEU A 79 -7.14 -15.35 16.80
CA LEU A 79 -6.20 -16.08 17.65
C LEU A 79 -6.87 -16.49 18.96
N LYS A 80 -6.63 -17.73 19.36
CA LYS A 80 -7.10 -18.31 20.61
C LYS A 80 -6.14 -17.96 21.75
N PRO A 81 -6.62 -17.96 23.00
CA PRO A 81 -5.74 -17.87 24.16
C PRO A 81 -4.63 -18.92 24.11
N GLY A 82 -3.38 -18.48 24.25
CA GLY A 82 -2.19 -19.34 24.18
C GLY A 82 -1.54 -19.46 22.80
N GLU A 83 -2.14 -18.92 21.74
CA GLU A 83 -1.50 -18.82 20.41
C GLU A 83 -0.57 -17.60 20.30
N ILE A 84 -0.68 -16.64 21.24
CA ILE A 84 0.24 -15.52 21.41
C ILE A 84 1.28 -15.89 22.48
N GLN A 85 2.55 -15.63 22.18
CA GLN A 85 3.64 -15.85 23.13
C GLN A 85 3.39 -15.05 24.42
N PRO A 86 3.61 -15.63 25.63
CA PRO A 86 3.33 -14.93 26.89
C PRO A 86 4.02 -13.57 27.03
N SER A 87 5.25 -13.44 26.52
CA SER A 87 5.99 -12.17 26.49
C SER A 87 5.33 -11.12 25.59
N ALA A 88 4.86 -11.53 24.41
CA ALA A 88 4.14 -10.65 23.48
C ALA A 88 2.79 -10.22 24.04
N GLN A 89 2.07 -11.14 24.71
CA GLN A 89 0.81 -10.84 25.38
C GLN A 89 1.00 -9.82 26.52
N ALA A 90 2.01 -10.00 27.37
CA ALA A 90 2.30 -9.08 28.46
C ALA A 90 2.66 -7.67 27.96
N LEU A 91 3.44 -7.58 26.87
CA LEU A 91 3.80 -6.30 26.26
C LEU A 91 2.59 -5.64 25.56
N TYR A 92 1.72 -6.41 24.90
CA TYR A 92 0.45 -5.91 24.39
C TYR A 92 -0.44 -5.34 25.50
N GLU A 93 -0.59 -6.05 26.62
CA GLU A 93 -1.37 -5.58 27.77
C GLU A 93 -0.78 -4.29 28.35
N GLN A 94 0.55 -4.16 28.38
CA GLN A 94 1.22 -2.92 28.77
C GLN A 94 0.83 -1.76 27.83
N HIS A 95 0.91 -1.94 26.51
CA HIS A 95 0.50 -0.92 25.53
C HIS A 95 -0.99 -0.53 25.69
N VAL A 96 -1.86 -1.46 26.08
CA VAL A 96 -3.27 -1.15 26.35
C VAL A 96 -3.39 -0.29 27.61
N LEU A 97 -2.66 -0.64 28.68
CA LEU A 97 -2.72 0.06 29.97
C LEU A 97 -2.14 1.47 29.91
N ASP A 98 -1.12 1.71 29.08
CA ASP A 98 -0.53 3.04 28.87
C ASP A 98 -1.23 3.87 27.79
N LEU A 99 -2.32 3.35 27.21
CA LEU A 99 -3.09 3.97 26.13
C LEU A 99 -2.29 4.15 24.82
N GLY A 100 -1.33 3.28 24.58
CA GLY A 100 -0.47 3.27 23.40
C GLY A 100 0.46 4.47 23.35
N ALA A 101 0.99 4.86 24.52
CA ALA A 101 1.87 6.01 24.67
C ALA A 101 3.05 5.97 23.70
N ASP A 102 3.62 4.78 23.50
CA ASP A 102 4.76 4.53 22.62
C ASP A 102 4.37 4.02 21.22
N SER A 103 3.13 4.26 20.78
CA SER A 103 2.68 3.78 19.46
C SER A 103 3.54 4.36 18.32
N PRO A 104 3.97 3.55 17.33
CA PRO A 104 4.80 4.03 16.23
C PRO A 104 4.19 5.24 15.51
N ARG A 105 2.85 5.23 15.37
CA ARG A 105 2.11 6.33 14.77
C ARG A 105 2.26 7.65 15.53
N ALA A 106 2.25 7.64 16.86
CA ALA A 106 2.43 8.86 17.68
C ALA A 106 3.83 9.46 17.51
N HIS A 107 4.81 8.64 17.11
CA HIS A 107 6.20 9.05 16.88
C HIS A 107 6.53 9.34 15.40
N CYS A 108 5.52 9.49 14.53
CA CYS A 108 5.70 9.68 13.09
C CYS A 108 6.49 8.53 12.42
N LEU A 109 6.45 7.33 13.00
CA LEU A 109 7.07 6.13 12.44
C LEU A 109 6.08 5.42 11.51
N PRO A 110 6.60 4.53 10.62
CA PRO A 110 5.75 3.79 9.69
C PRO A 110 4.62 3.03 10.38
N ASP A 111 3.46 2.96 9.70
CA ASP A 111 2.30 2.22 10.18
C ASP A 111 2.53 0.69 10.19
N PRO A 112 1.64 -0.10 10.83
CA PRO A 112 1.72 -1.55 10.82
C PRO A 112 1.61 -2.17 9.41
N PRO A 113 2.28 -3.32 9.13
CA PRO A 113 2.24 -3.98 7.83
C PRO A 113 0.84 -4.26 7.24
N PRO A 114 -0.17 -4.68 8.02
CA PRO A 114 -1.53 -4.88 7.50
C PRO A 114 -2.15 -3.62 6.92
N TYR A 115 -1.76 -2.43 7.40
CA TYR A 115 -2.35 -1.18 6.93
C TYR A 115 -1.97 -0.86 5.48
N TYR A 116 -0.72 -1.13 5.10
CA TYR A 116 -0.25 -0.93 3.72
C TYR A 116 -0.98 -1.80 2.71
N HIS A 117 -1.38 -3.00 3.11
CA HIS A 117 -1.97 -4.01 2.23
C HIS A 117 -3.50 -4.04 2.28
N LEU A 118 -4.10 -3.64 3.40
CA LEU A 118 -5.55 -3.75 3.64
C LEU A 118 -6.27 -2.40 3.67
N ALA A 119 -5.56 -1.28 3.51
CA ALA A 119 -6.13 0.04 3.33
C ALA A 119 -5.52 0.79 2.14
N GLY A 120 -6.29 1.73 1.62
CA GLY A 120 -5.82 2.64 0.57
C GLY A 120 -5.65 1.98 -0.79
N MET A 121 -4.81 2.63 -1.60
CA MET A 121 -4.44 2.20 -2.94
C MET A 121 -2.96 1.84 -2.95
N SER A 122 -2.55 0.99 -3.88
CA SER A 122 -1.15 0.63 -4.08
C SER A 122 -0.84 0.54 -5.56
N ARG A 123 0.31 1.05 -5.97
CA ARG A 123 0.82 0.86 -7.32
C ARG A 123 1.84 -0.26 -7.30
N ILE A 124 1.59 -1.29 -8.11
CA ILE A 124 2.54 -2.37 -8.34
C ILE A 124 3.26 -2.12 -9.66
N VAL A 125 4.58 -2.23 -9.64
CA VAL A 125 5.43 -2.24 -10.83
C VAL A 125 6.17 -3.56 -10.85
N GLN A 126 5.85 -4.41 -11.83
CA GLN A 126 6.49 -5.70 -12.01
C GLN A 126 7.49 -5.65 -13.17
N THR A 127 8.68 -6.17 -12.91
CA THR A 127 9.69 -6.47 -13.93
C THR A 127 10.08 -7.94 -13.79
N ARG A 128 10.96 -8.42 -14.68
CA ARG A 128 11.54 -9.76 -14.52
C ARG A 128 12.40 -9.89 -13.25
N ALA A 129 13.08 -8.81 -12.85
CA ALA A 129 14.08 -8.85 -11.78
C ALA A 129 13.52 -8.45 -10.40
N LEU A 130 12.40 -7.73 -10.36
CA LEU A 130 11.79 -7.28 -9.11
C LEU A 130 10.33 -6.85 -9.32
N THR A 131 9.55 -6.99 -8.24
CA THR A 131 8.20 -6.45 -8.07
C THR A 131 8.24 -5.39 -6.97
N VAL A 132 7.83 -4.16 -7.29
CA VAL A 132 7.72 -3.05 -6.33
C VAL A 132 6.26 -2.78 -6.02
N ILE A 133 5.92 -2.73 -4.74
CA ILE A 133 4.63 -2.28 -4.24
C ILE A 133 4.84 -0.91 -3.59
N MET A 134 4.32 0.13 -4.22
CA MET A 134 4.27 1.49 -3.69
C MET A 134 2.91 1.71 -3.07
N ASN A 135 2.85 1.92 -1.76
CA ASN A 135 1.61 2.16 -1.07
C ASN A 135 1.28 3.66 -1.12
N GLU A 136 0.02 4.00 -1.40
CA GLU A 136 -0.49 5.35 -1.22
C GLU A 136 -0.90 5.47 0.24
N GLY A 137 0.01 6.00 1.05
CA GLY A 137 -0.21 6.16 2.47
C GLY A 137 -1.34 7.14 2.75
N ILE A 138 -2.17 6.83 3.74
CA ILE A 138 -3.16 7.79 4.27
C ILE A 138 -2.56 8.58 5.45
N SER A 139 -1.50 8.05 6.07
CA SER A 139 -0.79 8.64 7.22
C SER A 139 0.73 8.49 7.07
N ASN A 140 1.41 7.79 7.98
CA ASN A 140 2.87 7.59 7.96
C ASN A 140 3.26 6.44 7.03
N SER A 141 2.49 6.24 5.96
CA SER A 141 2.38 4.97 5.25
C SER A 141 2.96 4.95 3.83
N ASP A 142 3.69 5.99 3.45
CA ASP A 142 4.36 6.06 2.15
C ASP A 142 5.62 5.19 2.14
N VAL A 143 5.42 3.90 2.39
CA VAL A 143 6.44 2.87 2.35
C VAL A 143 6.41 2.16 1.00
N THR A 144 7.57 1.65 0.60
CA THR A 144 7.72 0.90 -0.64
C THR A 144 8.31 -0.47 -0.32
N ARG A 145 7.56 -1.53 -0.63
CA ARG A 145 8.07 -2.89 -0.54
C ARG A 145 8.68 -3.29 -1.87
N THR A 146 9.95 -3.67 -1.85
CA THR A 146 10.66 -4.22 -3.02
C THR A 146 10.87 -5.71 -2.82
N ILE A 147 10.41 -6.51 -3.78
CA ILE A 147 10.56 -7.96 -3.81
C ILE A 147 11.48 -8.29 -4.98
N PHE A 148 12.68 -8.79 -4.69
CA PHE A 148 13.59 -9.23 -5.75
C PHE A 148 13.15 -10.59 -6.29
N THR A 149 13.01 -10.70 -7.61
CA THR A 149 12.57 -11.91 -8.33
C THR A 149 13.61 -12.41 -9.33
N ASP A 150 14.86 -11.96 -9.19
CA ASP A 150 15.97 -12.30 -10.08
C ASP A 150 16.70 -13.60 -9.68
N GLY A 151 16.16 -14.34 -8.71
CA GLY A 151 16.71 -15.62 -8.24
C GLY A 151 17.76 -15.49 -7.15
N ARG A 152 18.00 -14.28 -6.61
CA ARG A 152 18.82 -14.12 -5.40
C ARG A 152 18.13 -14.70 -4.17
N GLU A 153 18.92 -15.16 -3.22
CA GLU A 153 18.45 -15.58 -1.89
C GLU A 153 18.46 -14.40 -0.92
N LEU A 154 17.77 -14.54 0.21
CA LEU A 154 17.92 -13.59 1.31
C LEU A 154 19.34 -13.70 1.88
N PRO A 155 19.95 -12.57 2.28
CA PRO A 155 21.20 -12.61 3.02
C PRO A 155 21.04 -13.39 4.34
N ASP A 156 22.17 -13.80 4.92
CA ASP A 156 22.17 -14.41 6.24
C ASP A 156 21.53 -13.45 7.27
N PRO A 157 20.71 -13.96 8.21
CA PRO A 157 20.03 -13.11 9.20
C PRO A 157 20.95 -12.19 10.00
N GLU A 158 22.17 -12.62 10.26
CA GLU A 158 23.18 -11.82 10.99
C GLU A 158 23.77 -10.69 10.16
N GLU A 159 23.68 -10.76 8.82
CA GLU A 159 24.16 -9.73 7.89
C GLU A 159 23.06 -8.72 7.51
N MET A 160 21.80 -9.05 7.79
CA MET A 160 20.67 -8.18 7.46
C MET A 160 20.58 -7.03 8.47
N ASN A 161 20.79 -5.81 7.98
CA ASN A 161 20.43 -4.61 8.74
C ASN A 161 18.91 -4.57 8.95
N PRO A 162 18.43 -4.47 10.21
CA PRO A 162 17.00 -4.42 10.50
C PRO A 162 16.29 -3.26 9.80
N ALA A 163 15.19 -3.56 9.11
CA ALA A 163 14.45 -2.61 8.28
C ALA A 163 12.95 -2.62 8.61
N TRP A 164 12.25 -1.52 8.33
CA TRP A 164 10.80 -1.39 8.60
C TRP A 164 9.93 -2.41 7.85
N LEU A 165 10.32 -2.76 6.63
CA LEU A 165 9.60 -3.70 5.77
C LEU A 165 10.38 -5.01 5.54
N GLY A 166 11.50 -5.19 6.23
CA GLY A 166 12.45 -6.26 5.98
C GLY A 166 13.01 -6.25 4.55
N HIS A 167 13.71 -7.34 4.22
CA HIS A 167 14.26 -7.66 2.91
C HIS A 167 13.42 -8.76 2.30
N SER A 168 12.97 -8.59 1.04
CA SER A 168 12.09 -9.55 0.39
C SER A 168 12.72 -10.14 -0.88
N VAL A 169 12.66 -11.46 -1.00
CA VAL A 169 12.91 -12.19 -2.26
C VAL A 169 11.66 -12.97 -2.63
N GLY A 170 11.48 -13.26 -3.91
CA GLY A 170 10.36 -14.06 -4.36
C GLY A 170 10.63 -14.87 -5.61
N HIS A 171 9.85 -15.93 -5.75
CA HIS A 171 9.91 -16.84 -6.89
C HIS A 171 8.49 -17.21 -7.32
N TRP A 172 8.36 -17.66 -8.58
CA TRP A 172 7.07 -18.05 -9.14
C TRP A 172 6.87 -19.57 -9.08
N GLU A 173 5.82 -20.00 -8.40
CA GLU A 173 5.30 -21.36 -8.42
C GLU A 173 4.02 -21.40 -9.28
N GLY A 174 4.18 -21.77 -10.55
CA GLY A 174 3.11 -21.59 -11.54
C GLY A 174 2.71 -20.11 -11.65
N ASP A 175 1.48 -19.82 -11.22
CA ASP A 175 0.87 -18.48 -11.22
C ASP A 175 0.94 -17.79 -9.84
N THR A 176 1.63 -18.38 -8.87
CA THR A 176 1.76 -17.84 -7.52
C THR A 176 3.14 -17.22 -7.33
N LEU A 177 3.18 -15.93 -6.98
CA LEU A 177 4.39 -15.29 -6.49
C LEU A 177 4.55 -15.60 -5.00
N VAL A 178 5.47 -16.50 -4.68
CA VAL A 178 5.85 -16.81 -3.31
C VAL A 178 6.90 -15.80 -2.87
N VAL A 179 6.71 -15.19 -1.71
CA VAL A 179 7.59 -14.16 -1.18
C VAL A 179 8.05 -14.56 0.21
N THR A 180 9.36 -14.49 0.43
CA THR A 180 9.96 -14.64 1.75
C THR A 180 10.51 -13.28 2.17
N THR A 181 10.20 -12.89 3.40
CA THR A 181 10.70 -11.63 3.98
C THR A 181 11.33 -11.89 5.34
N ALA A 182 12.43 -11.20 5.64
CA ALA A 182 13.10 -11.29 6.93
C ALA A 182 13.86 -9.98 7.22
N GLY A 183 14.47 -9.87 8.39
CA GLY A 183 15.26 -8.69 8.77
C GLY A 183 14.38 -7.47 9.08
N TYR A 184 13.21 -7.71 9.70
CA TYR A 184 12.41 -6.65 10.27
C TYR A 184 13.12 -6.04 11.49
N ASN A 185 12.96 -4.74 11.73
CA ASN A 185 13.24 -4.19 13.06
C ASN A 185 12.07 -4.51 14.03
N ASP A 186 12.24 -4.23 15.31
CA ASP A 186 11.23 -4.45 16.36
C ASP A 186 10.49 -3.15 16.77
N ARG A 187 10.63 -2.09 15.97
CA ARG A 187 10.16 -0.74 16.31
C ARG A 187 8.75 -0.44 15.84
N SER A 188 8.16 -1.31 15.02
CA SER A 188 6.76 -1.23 14.61
C SER A 188 5.88 -2.15 15.45
N TRP A 189 4.57 -1.95 15.33
CA TRP A 189 3.56 -2.88 15.83
C TRP A 189 3.00 -3.69 14.66
N LEU A 190 2.49 -4.89 14.94
CA LEU A 190 1.83 -5.73 13.95
C LEU A 190 0.46 -5.18 13.53
N ASP A 191 -0.17 -4.35 14.37
CA ASP A 191 -1.46 -3.73 14.10
C ASP A 191 -1.69 -2.44 14.90
N PHE A 192 -2.90 -1.88 14.83
CA PHE A 192 -3.23 -0.62 15.51
C PHE A 192 -3.55 -0.75 16.98
N VAL A 193 -3.75 -1.97 17.48
CA VAL A 193 -4.13 -2.18 18.88
C VAL A 193 -2.92 -2.47 19.76
N GLY A 194 -1.75 -2.71 19.17
CA GLY A 194 -0.48 -2.73 19.89
C GLY A 194 0.17 -4.09 20.01
N HIS A 195 -0.17 -5.04 19.14
CA HIS A 195 0.52 -6.33 19.14
C HIS A 195 1.99 -6.14 18.72
N PRO A 196 2.97 -6.54 19.55
CA PRO A 196 4.38 -6.38 19.24
C PRO A 196 4.88 -7.48 18.29
N HIS A 197 6.05 -7.26 17.70
CA HIS A 197 6.87 -8.30 17.09
C HIS A 197 8.35 -8.08 17.41
N SER A 198 9.17 -9.10 17.20
CA SER A 198 10.63 -8.99 17.30
C SER A 198 11.26 -8.95 15.91
N GLU A 199 12.59 -8.77 15.88
CA GLU A 199 13.40 -8.89 14.66
C GLU A 199 13.40 -10.32 14.08
N SER A 200 12.89 -11.31 14.83
CA SER A 200 12.71 -12.69 14.38
C SER A 200 11.49 -12.89 13.47
N LEU A 201 10.67 -11.86 13.23
CA LEU A 201 9.51 -11.93 12.33
C LEU A 201 9.92 -12.38 10.91
N ARG A 202 9.13 -13.28 10.31
CA ARG A 202 9.32 -13.82 8.96
C ARG A 202 7.99 -14.11 8.28
#